data_AF-A0AAD5XWC0-F1
#
_entry.id   AF-A0AAD5XWC0-F1
#
_cell.length_a   1.000
_cell.length_b   1.000
_cell.length_c   1.000
_cell.angle_alpha   90.00
_cell.angle_beta   90.00
_cell.angle_gamma   90.00
#
_symmetry.space_group_name_H-M   'P 1'
#
loop_
_entity.id
_entity.type
_entity.pdbx_description
1 polymer ?
#
loop_
_entity_poly.entity_id
_entity_poly.type
_entity_poly.pdbx_seq_one_letter_code
_entity_poly.pdbx_strand_id
1 'polypeptide(L)'
;MLDLKFYLDDVDVKIDQACDEVQTIISQHLSDFIDKIEIVADDLEWPGIFYALQYAKDVRTLVYSHAEKLVEHCQQIALNISLTTVAEVEKLSINCCEEDLKPEKEALNLILDEQNKEKNLFLLPEFNEFLDNSDKIGIVKEFGPATIIFTTGLLGFKGVFKNFFSSVGLNAPKTLFAGLAIAGTGMFLFALSDIRRVLLKKVVQKIRIHLNDLNYTSFNSEKILKVTRRSLTSCLYDFNTKFDRALKINQFNLAKREEKKNLVKSREIFFKNLENSSINLDN
;
A
#
# COMPACT_ATOMS: atom_id res chain seq x y z
N MET A 1 -23.99 22.95 26.47
CA MET A 1 -22.75 23.51 25.86
C MET A 1 -21.52 22.70 26.25
N LEU A 2 -21.45 22.15 27.47
CA LEU A 2 -20.42 21.19 27.88
C LEU A 2 -20.42 19.89 27.05
N ASP A 3 -21.60 19.41 26.63
CA ASP A 3 -21.71 18.17 25.84
C ASP A 3 -21.14 18.28 24.42
N LEU A 4 -21.02 19.51 23.89
CA LEU A 4 -20.55 19.73 22.52
C LEU A 4 -19.04 19.50 22.37
N LYS A 5 -18.28 20.00 23.34
CA LYS A 5 -16.83 19.88 23.31
C LYS A 5 -16.42 18.42 23.46
N PHE A 6 -17.10 17.71 24.36
CA PHE A 6 -16.92 16.28 24.56
C PHE A 6 -17.18 15.47 23.28
N TYR A 7 -18.24 15.82 22.54
CA TYR A 7 -18.56 15.15 21.27
C TYR A 7 -17.47 15.36 20.19
N LEU A 8 -16.97 16.59 20.05
CA LEU A 8 -15.90 16.88 19.07
C LEU A 8 -14.60 16.15 19.44
N ASP A 9 -14.26 16.14 20.73
CA ASP A 9 -13.11 15.41 21.25
C ASP A 9 -13.26 13.89 20.95
N ASP A 10 -14.46 13.31 21.10
CA ASP A 10 -14.74 11.91 20.78
C ASP A 10 -14.57 11.60 19.27
N VAL A 11 -14.99 12.52 18.39
CA VAL A 11 -14.84 12.36 16.93
C VAL A 11 -13.37 12.44 16.51
N ASP A 12 -12.60 13.38 17.09
CA ASP A 12 -11.17 13.49 16.83
C ASP A 12 -10.42 12.22 17.25
N VAL A 13 -10.74 11.69 18.44
CA VAL A 13 -10.19 10.40 18.93
C VAL A 13 -10.53 9.26 17.97
N LYS A 14 -11.73 9.23 17.40
CA LYS A 14 -12.14 8.21 16.43
C LYS A 14 -11.38 8.31 15.11
N ILE A 15 -11.10 9.52 14.64
CA ILE A 15 -10.31 9.75 13.42
C ILE A 15 -8.86 9.32 13.63
N ASP A 16 -8.26 9.66 14.78
CA ASP A 16 -6.90 9.25 15.11
C ASP A 16 -6.79 7.72 15.23
N GLN A 17 -7.75 7.07 15.90
CA GLN A 17 -7.83 5.61 15.97
C GLN A 17 -7.90 4.95 14.58
N ALA A 18 -8.71 5.49 13.67
CA ALA A 18 -8.82 4.99 12.31
C ALA A 18 -7.51 5.18 11.53
N CYS A 19 -6.82 6.31 11.73
CA CYS A 19 -5.52 6.57 11.11
C CYS A 19 -4.45 5.57 11.60
N ASP A 20 -4.41 5.29 12.90
CA ASP A 20 -3.48 4.33 13.51
C ASP A 20 -3.75 2.89 13.02
N GLU A 21 -5.03 2.52 12.88
CA GLU A 21 -5.44 1.23 12.32
C GLU A 21 -5.00 1.08 10.87
N VAL A 22 -5.26 2.10 10.04
CA VAL A 22 -4.83 2.14 8.63
C VAL A 22 -3.30 2.01 8.53
N GLN A 23 -2.55 2.76 9.33
CA GLN A 23 -1.09 2.69 9.32
C GLN A 23 -0.60 1.27 9.67
N THR A 24 -1.14 0.69 10.75
CA THR A 24 -0.73 -0.64 11.22
C THR A 24 -0.99 -1.71 10.17
N ILE A 25 -2.19 -1.74 9.60
CA ILE A 25 -2.59 -2.72 8.58
C ILE A 25 -1.71 -2.58 7.33
N ILE A 26 -1.52 -1.35 6.83
CA ILE A 26 -0.73 -1.11 5.61
C ILE A 26 0.73 -1.48 5.83
N SER A 27 1.35 -1.04 6.92
CA SER A 27 2.73 -1.37 7.23
C SER A 27 2.93 -2.89 7.34
N GLN A 28 1.98 -3.59 7.95
CA GLN A 28 2.01 -5.04 8.04
C GLN A 28 1.91 -5.69 6.65
N HIS A 29 0.93 -5.32 5.82
CA HIS A 29 0.77 -5.89 4.47
C HIS A 29 1.98 -5.66 3.56
N LEU A 30 2.54 -4.45 3.58
CA LEU A 30 3.72 -4.11 2.78
C LEU A 30 4.98 -4.82 3.29
N SER A 31 5.14 -4.97 4.61
CA SER A 31 6.25 -5.73 5.21
C SER A 31 6.15 -7.22 4.87
N ASP A 32 4.96 -7.80 5.03
CA ASP A 32 4.66 -9.19 4.68
C ASP A 32 4.99 -9.49 3.22
N PHE A 33 4.73 -8.54 2.32
CA PHE A 33 5.08 -8.67 0.91
C PHE A 33 6.59 -8.72 0.69
N ILE A 34 7.37 -7.86 1.35
CA ILE A 34 8.84 -7.86 1.24
C ILE A 34 9.43 -9.21 1.70
N ASP A 35 8.84 -9.80 2.74
CA ASP A 35 9.24 -11.11 3.24
C ASP A 35 8.87 -12.24 2.26
N LYS A 36 7.74 -12.11 1.57
CA LYS A 36 7.16 -13.11 0.65
C LYS A 36 7.50 -12.89 -0.84
N ILE A 37 8.42 -11.97 -1.19
CA ILE A 37 8.81 -11.70 -2.59
C ILE A 37 9.22 -12.99 -3.34
N GLU A 38 9.92 -13.92 -2.67
CA GLU A 38 10.39 -15.16 -3.29
C GLU A 38 9.23 -16.04 -3.78
N ILE A 39 8.10 -16.06 -3.06
CA ILE A 39 6.90 -16.82 -3.44
C ILE A 39 6.28 -16.21 -4.70
N VAL A 40 6.17 -14.88 -4.76
CA VAL A 40 5.63 -14.15 -5.92
C VAL A 40 6.51 -14.36 -7.16
N ALA A 41 7.81 -14.51 -6.98
CA ALA A 41 8.77 -14.65 -8.06
C ALA A 41 8.83 -16.08 -8.64
N ASP A 42 8.37 -17.09 -7.91
CA ASP A 42 8.45 -18.50 -8.33
C ASP A 42 7.41 -18.90 -9.39
N ASP A 43 6.38 -18.08 -9.58
CA ASP A 43 5.32 -18.27 -10.60
C ASP A 43 5.84 -18.18 -12.04
N LEU A 44 7.07 -17.69 -12.25
CA LEU A 44 7.66 -17.56 -13.58
C LEU A 44 8.30 -18.86 -14.06
N GLU A 45 7.86 -19.31 -15.23
CA GLU A 45 8.49 -20.40 -15.96
C GLU A 45 9.92 -20.02 -16.39
N TRP A 46 10.85 -20.97 -16.24
CA TRP A 46 12.25 -20.76 -16.63
C TRP A 46 12.42 -21.01 -18.13
N PRO A 47 12.74 -19.98 -18.94
CA PRO A 47 12.88 -20.12 -20.39
C PRO A 47 14.18 -20.82 -20.83
N GLY A 48 15.03 -21.22 -19.88
CA GLY A 48 16.34 -21.79 -20.14
C GLY A 48 17.47 -20.77 -20.03
N ILE A 49 18.69 -21.27 -20.14
CA ILE A 49 19.90 -20.55 -19.73
C ILE A 49 20.28 -19.42 -20.68
N PHE A 50 19.98 -19.57 -21.97
CA PHE A 50 20.20 -18.52 -22.96
C PHE A 50 19.34 -17.28 -22.69
N TYR A 51 18.24 -17.44 -21.95
CA TYR A 51 17.30 -16.39 -21.59
C TYR A 51 17.39 -15.98 -20.11
N ALA A 52 18.48 -16.34 -19.42
CA ALA A 52 18.67 -16.01 -18.00
C ALA A 52 18.52 -14.52 -17.69
N LEU A 53 19.06 -13.64 -18.55
CA LEU A 53 18.93 -12.19 -18.41
C LEU A 53 17.49 -11.72 -18.63
N GLN A 54 16.77 -12.33 -19.57
CA GLN A 54 15.37 -11.99 -19.82
C GLN A 54 14.51 -12.43 -18.62
N TYR A 55 14.71 -13.64 -18.12
CA TYR A 55 14.04 -14.13 -16.91
C TYR A 55 14.27 -13.22 -15.70
N ALA A 56 15.50 -12.73 -15.48
CA ALA A 56 15.76 -11.76 -14.41
C ALA A 56 14.96 -10.45 -14.57
N LYS A 57 14.79 -9.97 -15.81
CA LYS A 57 13.94 -8.80 -16.11
C LYS A 57 12.47 -9.10 -15.85
N ASP A 58 12.01 -10.29 -16.21
CA ASP A 58 10.63 -10.72 -16.05
C ASP A 58 10.27 -10.86 -14.57
N VAL A 59 11.15 -11.50 -13.78
CA VAL A 59 11.03 -11.58 -12.30
C VAL A 59 10.90 -10.20 -11.69
N ARG A 60 11.79 -9.29 -12.07
CA ARG A 60 11.74 -7.91 -11.59
C ARG A 60 10.41 -7.24 -11.94
N THR A 61 9.98 -7.32 -13.19
CA THR A 61 8.76 -6.68 -13.68
C THR A 61 7.52 -7.25 -12.97
N LEU A 62 7.48 -8.56 -12.74
CA LEU A 62 6.41 -9.23 -12.02
C LEU A 62 6.32 -8.76 -10.56
N VAL A 63 7.47 -8.70 -9.86
CA VAL A 63 7.51 -8.26 -8.46
C VAL A 63 7.08 -6.81 -8.32
N TYR A 64 7.55 -5.89 -9.18
CA TYR A 64 7.10 -4.49 -9.14
C TYR A 64 5.62 -4.34 -9.51
N SER A 65 5.11 -5.12 -10.48
CA SER A 65 3.67 -5.12 -10.80
C SER A 65 2.83 -5.60 -9.61
N HIS A 66 3.28 -6.61 -8.87
CA HIS A 66 2.61 -7.06 -7.65
C HIS A 66 2.69 -6.02 -6.54
N ALA A 67 3.85 -5.36 -6.38
CA ALA A 67 4.02 -4.27 -5.42
C ALA A 67 3.04 -3.12 -5.70
N GLU A 68 2.85 -2.75 -6.97
CA GLU A 68 1.88 -1.72 -7.38
C GLU A 68 0.44 -2.12 -7.03
N LYS A 69 0.03 -3.35 -7.41
CA LYS A 69 -1.30 -3.89 -7.08
C LYS A 69 -1.54 -3.96 -5.57
N LEU A 70 -0.51 -4.28 -4.80
CA LEU A 70 -0.60 -4.32 -3.34
C LEU A 70 -0.83 -2.93 -2.74
N VAL A 71 -0.17 -1.89 -3.26
CA VAL A 71 -0.42 -0.51 -2.85
C VAL A 71 -1.85 -0.09 -3.18
N GLU A 72 -2.35 -0.45 -4.36
CA GLU A 72 -3.74 -0.21 -4.75
C GLU A 72 -4.72 -0.93 -3.80
N HIS A 73 -4.42 -2.16 -3.41
CA HIS A 73 -5.22 -2.88 -2.42
C HIS A 73 -5.19 -2.20 -1.03
N CYS A 74 -4.02 -1.74 -0.59
CA CYS A 74 -3.87 -0.98 0.67
C CYS A 74 -4.67 0.33 0.64
N GLN A 75 -4.73 1.01 -0.50
CA GLN A 75 -5.55 2.21 -0.69
C GLN A 75 -7.05 1.88 -0.57
N GLN A 76 -7.50 0.76 -1.12
CA GLN A 76 -8.89 0.31 -0.98
C GLN A 76 -9.24 -0.02 0.48
N ILE A 77 -8.33 -0.64 1.23
CA ILE A 77 -8.51 -0.90 2.66
C ILE A 77 -8.65 0.43 3.42
N ALA A 78 -7.74 1.39 3.17
CA ALA A 78 -7.78 2.70 3.80
C ALA A 78 -9.08 3.45 3.50
N LEU A 79 -9.58 3.34 2.28
CA LEU A 79 -10.88 3.89 1.86
C LEU A 79 -12.03 3.25 2.66
N ASN A 80 -12.07 1.92 2.76
CA ASN A 80 -13.12 1.20 3.48
C ASN A 80 -13.15 1.56 4.97
N ILE A 81 -11.98 1.69 5.60
CA ILE A 81 -11.87 2.14 6.99
C ILE A 81 -12.39 3.58 7.11
N SER A 82 -11.96 4.48 6.22
CA SER A 82 -12.41 5.88 6.23
C SER A 82 -13.93 6.01 6.08
N LEU A 83 -14.54 5.24 5.17
CA LEU A 83 -15.99 5.20 4.99
C LEU A 83 -16.72 4.69 6.23
N THR A 84 -16.15 3.69 6.91
CA THR A 84 -16.70 3.13 8.15
C THR A 84 -16.65 4.16 9.27
N THR A 85 -15.51 4.84 9.46
CA THR A 85 -15.35 5.94 10.43
C THR A 85 -16.35 7.06 10.17
N VAL A 86 -16.53 7.47 8.91
CA VAL A 86 -17.49 8.51 8.55
C VAL A 86 -18.92 8.09 8.84
N ALA A 87 -19.27 6.81 8.59
CA ALA A 87 -20.58 6.27 8.94
C ALA A 87 -20.80 6.18 10.46
N GLU A 88 -19.76 5.95 11.26
CA GLU A 88 -19.83 6.00 12.72
C GLU A 88 -20.05 7.44 13.22
N VAL A 89 -19.33 8.41 12.67
CA VAL A 89 -19.52 9.84 12.97
C VAL A 89 -20.93 10.30 12.59
N GLU A 90 -21.45 9.82 11.45
CA GLU A 90 -22.83 10.08 11.02
C GLU A 90 -23.85 9.53 12.04
N LYS A 91 -23.67 8.29 12.52
CA LYS A 91 -24.53 7.69 13.57
C LYS A 91 -24.46 8.45 14.89
N LEU A 92 -23.28 8.88 15.29
CA LEU A 92 -23.10 9.70 16.48
C LEU A 92 -23.86 11.03 16.34
N SER A 93 -23.89 11.61 15.15
CA SER A 93 -24.55 12.89 14.91
C SER A 93 -26.08 12.82 14.97
N ILE A 94 -26.68 11.73 14.50
CA ILE A 94 -28.14 11.48 14.55
C ILE A 94 -28.63 11.45 16.00
N ASN A 95 -27.80 10.96 16.93
CA ASN A 95 -28.14 10.97 18.35
C ASN A 95 -28.13 12.38 18.96
N CYS A 96 -27.42 13.33 18.34
CA CYS A 96 -27.27 14.69 18.84
C CYS A 96 -28.19 15.71 18.15
N CYS A 97 -28.55 15.48 16.88
CA CYS A 97 -29.37 16.37 16.07
C CYS A 97 -30.46 15.57 15.33
N GLU A 98 -31.72 16.02 15.42
CA GLU A 98 -32.86 15.44 14.68
C GLU A 98 -32.78 15.66 13.15
N GLU A 99 -31.86 16.51 12.67
CA GLU A 99 -31.64 16.76 11.25
C GLU A 99 -30.60 15.83 10.63
N ASP A 100 -30.92 15.33 9.43
CA ASP A 100 -30.13 14.39 8.63
C ASP A 100 -28.82 15.06 8.12
N LEU A 101 -27.80 15.10 8.97
CA LEU A 101 -26.47 15.63 8.67
C LEU A 101 -25.65 14.59 7.88
N LYS A 102 -25.99 14.38 6.61
CA LYS A 102 -25.24 13.45 5.77
C LYS A 102 -23.89 14.07 5.35
N PRO A 103 -22.74 13.54 5.79
CA PRO A 103 -21.44 13.92 5.22
C PRO A 103 -21.40 13.52 3.75
N GLU A 104 -20.77 14.33 2.91
CA GLU A 104 -20.73 14.12 1.47
C GLU A 104 -19.74 12.98 1.15
N LYS A 105 -20.28 11.76 1.04
CA LYS A 105 -19.49 10.55 0.74
C LYS A 105 -18.78 10.64 -0.61
N GLU A 106 -19.28 11.49 -1.51
CA GLU A 106 -18.68 11.75 -2.82
C GLU A 106 -17.34 12.49 -2.73
N ALA A 107 -17.15 13.36 -1.73
CA ALA A 107 -15.89 14.08 -1.52
C ALA A 107 -14.73 13.14 -1.11
N LEU A 108 -15.02 12.09 -0.33
CA LEU A 108 -14.05 11.05 0.03
C LEU A 108 -13.57 10.31 -1.22
N ASN A 109 -14.51 9.90 -2.07
CA ASN A 109 -14.19 9.17 -3.29
C ASN A 109 -13.35 10.03 -4.26
N LEU A 110 -13.65 11.33 -4.39
CA LEU A 110 -12.90 12.23 -5.26
C LEU A 110 -11.45 12.46 -4.81
N ILE A 111 -11.22 12.66 -3.50
CA ILE A 111 -9.87 12.87 -2.95
C ILE A 111 -9.02 11.60 -3.12
N LEU A 112 -9.64 10.42 -3.02
CA LEU A 112 -8.98 9.13 -3.20
C LEU A 112 -8.77 8.80 -4.69
N ASP A 113 -9.69 9.19 -5.57
CA ASP A 113 -9.52 9.05 -7.03
C ASP A 113 -8.46 9.98 -7.62
N GLU A 114 -8.27 11.18 -7.05
CA GLU A 114 -7.16 12.05 -7.43
C GLU A 114 -5.79 11.40 -7.10
N GLN A 115 -5.71 10.62 -6.02
CA GLN A 115 -4.52 9.83 -5.68
C GLN A 115 -4.29 8.66 -6.64
N ASN A 116 -5.35 8.02 -7.13
CA ASN A 116 -5.26 7.02 -8.19
C ASN A 116 -4.71 7.61 -9.51
N LYS A 117 -4.86 8.93 -9.73
CA LYS A 117 -4.32 9.63 -10.91
C LYS A 117 -2.86 10.08 -10.72
N GLU A 118 -2.40 10.24 -9.48
CA GLU A 118 -0.96 10.35 -9.15
C GLU A 118 -0.22 8.99 -9.22
N LYS A 119 -0.72 8.04 -10.04
CA LYS A 119 0.03 6.90 -10.54
C LYS A 119 1.20 7.40 -11.38
N ASN A 120 2.28 7.83 -10.74
CA ASN A 120 3.56 8.00 -11.43
C ASN A 120 4.73 8.02 -10.43
N LEU A 121 5.83 7.44 -10.90
CA LEU A 121 7.19 7.50 -10.35
C LEU A 121 7.61 6.47 -9.29
N PHE A 122 7.21 5.20 -9.43
CA PHE A 122 8.28 4.19 -9.35
C PHE A 122 9.03 4.25 -10.68
N LEU A 123 10.01 5.18 -10.78
CA LEU A 123 11.08 5.04 -11.77
C LEU A 123 11.73 3.70 -11.45
N LEU A 124 11.36 2.65 -12.17
CA LEU A 124 12.12 1.40 -12.12
C LEU A 124 13.56 1.81 -12.45
N PRO A 125 14.53 1.60 -11.53
CA PRO A 125 15.92 1.81 -11.87
C PRO A 125 16.22 1.04 -13.15
N GLU A 126 16.97 1.65 -14.06
CA GLU A 126 17.31 0.99 -15.32
C GLU A 126 17.98 -0.35 -14.98
N PHE A 127 17.58 -1.43 -15.67
CA PHE A 127 18.08 -2.77 -15.40
C PHE A 127 19.62 -2.86 -15.47
N ASN A 128 20.24 -1.91 -16.20
CA ASN A 128 21.69 -1.77 -16.30
C ASN A 128 22.37 -1.28 -15.02
N GLU A 129 21.70 -0.52 -14.16
CA GLU A 129 22.19 -0.14 -12.83
C GLU A 129 21.93 -1.26 -11.81
N PHE A 130 20.87 -2.03 -12.00
CA PHE A 130 20.47 -3.12 -11.09
C PHE A 130 21.41 -4.35 -11.17
N LEU A 131 21.98 -4.63 -12.34
CA LEU A 131 23.05 -5.62 -12.53
C LEU A 131 24.37 -4.90 -12.73
N ASP A 132 25.06 -4.62 -11.63
CA ASP A 132 26.43 -4.13 -11.64
C ASP A 132 27.31 -4.96 -12.59
N ASN A 133 28.29 -4.31 -13.20
CA ASN A 133 29.26 -5.01 -14.04
C ASN A 133 29.96 -6.15 -13.28
N SER A 134 30.10 -6.04 -11.96
CA SER A 134 30.61 -7.10 -11.09
C SER A 134 29.71 -8.34 -11.04
N ASP A 135 28.38 -8.18 -11.09
CA ASP A 135 27.41 -9.29 -11.12
C ASP A 135 27.23 -9.87 -12.51
N LYS A 136 27.30 -9.05 -13.56
CA LYS A 136 27.41 -9.53 -14.93
C LYS A 136 28.67 -10.38 -15.08
N ILE A 137 29.81 -9.90 -14.55
CA ILE A 137 31.06 -10.66 -14.51
C ILE A 137 30.97 -11.85 -13.54
N GLY A 138 30.23 -11.76 -12.44
CA GLY A 138 30.02 -12.85 -11.49
C GLY A 138 29.25 -14.01 -12.11
N ILE A 139 28.14 -13.71 -12.79
CA ILE A 139 27.39 -14.67 -13.61
C ILE A 139 28.29 -15.20 -14.73
N VAL A 140 29.01 -14.34 -15.45
CA VAL A 140 29.96 -14.76 -16.48
C VAL A 140 31.19 -15.49 -15.92
N LYS A 141 31.54 -15.38 -14.64
CA LYS A 141 32.65 -16.11 -14.00
C LYS A 141 32.20 -17.45 -13.45
N GLU A 142 31.05 -17.49 -12.77
CA GLU A 142 30.40 -18.72 -12.28
C GLU A 142 30.02 -19.64 -13.46
N PHE A 143 29.62 -19.06 -14.60
CA PHE A 143 29.31 -19.79 -15.84
C PHE A 143 30.38 -19.60 -16.92
N GLY A 144 31.51 -18.99 -16.56
CA GLY A 144 32.64 -18.69 -17.44
C GLY A 144 33.23 -19.91 -18.10
N PRO A 145 33.45 -21.02 -17.39
CA PRO A 145 33.92 -22.23 -18.05
C PRO A 145 32.97 -22.66 -19.18
N ALA A 146 31.65 -22.68 -18.96
CA ALA A 146 30.69 -23.08 -19.98
C ALA A 146 30.56 -22.09 -21.15
N THR A 147 30.52 -20.79 -20.87
CA THR A 147 30.40 -19.75 -21.90
C THR A 147 31.70 -19.53 -22.68
N ILE A 148 32.87 -19.70 -22.06
CA ILE A 148 34.19 -19.73 -22.72
C ILE A 148 34.29 -21.01 -23.57
N ILE A 149 33.76 -22.15 -23.12
CA ILE A 149 33.68 -23.37 -23.96
C ILE A 149 32.82 -23.13 -25.21
N PHE A 150 31.73 -22.37 -25.11
CA PHE A 150 30.85 -22.08 -26.26
C PHE A 150 31.38 -20.96 -27.18
N THR A 151 31.92 -19.88 -26.63
CA THR A 151 32.38 -18.71 -27.41
C THR A 151 33.78 -18.89 -27.98
N THR A 152 34.66 -19.60 -27.27
CA THR A 152 36.02 -19.96 -27.74
C THR A 152 36.08 -21.36 -28.38
N GLY A 153 34.91 -22.00 -28.53
CA GLY A 153 34.69 -23.43 -28.77
C GLY A 153 35.18 -24.04 -30.07
N LEU A 154 35.98 -23.35 -30.89
CA LEU A 154 36.56 -23.98 -32.09
C LEU A 154 38.07 -23.77 -32.26
N LEU A 155 38.70 -22.79 -31.61
CA LEU A 155 40.11 -22.45 -31.91
C LEU A 155 41.09 -22.54 -30.72
N GLY A 156 40.64 -22.42 -29.47
CA GLY A 156 41.54 -22.35 -28.30
C GLY A 156 41.72 -23.65 -27.50
N PHE A 157 40.86 -24.65 -27.72
CA PHE A 157 40.72 -25.78 -26.79
C PHE A 157 41.91 -26.74 -26.76
N LYS A 158 42.66 -26.86 -27.85
CA LYS A 158 43.80 -27.80 -27.95
C LYS A 158 44.98 -27.42 -27.06
N GLY A 159 45.18 -26.14 -26.75
CA GLY A 159 46.36 -25.66 -26.01
C GLY A 159 46.26 -25.88 -24.51
N VAL A 160 45.11 -25.57 -23.91
CA VAL A 160 44.93 -25.58 -22.45
C VAL A 160 44.84 -27.00 -21.89
N PHE A 161 44.13 -27.90 -22.59
CA PHE A 161 43.99 -29.29 -22.14
C PHE A 161 45.27 -30.11 -22.28
N LYS A 162 46.15 -29.78 -23.25
CA LYS A 162 47.40 -30.50 -23.47
C LYS A 162 48.37 -30.35 -22.28
N ASN A 163 48.39 -29.18 -21.65
CA ASN A 163 49.27 -28.90 -20.49
C ASN A 163 48.70 -29.43 -19.17
N PHE A 164 47.37 -29.55 -19.06
CA PHE A 164 46.73 -30.10 -17.85
C PHE A 164 46.85 -31.62 -17.79
N PHE A 165 46.64 -32.31 -18.91
CA PHE A 165 46.70 -33.77 -18.96
C PHE A 165 48.12 -34.34 -19.02
N SER A 166 49.11 -33.60 -19.53
CA SER A 166 50.51 -34.05 -19.50
C SER A 166 51.08 -34.16 -18.08
N SER A 167 50.48 -33.47 -17.10
CA SER A 167 50.88 -33.53 -15.69
C SER A 167 50.38 -34.78 -14.96
N VAL A 168 49.35 -35.47 -15.47
CA VAL A 168 48.66 -36.58 -14.76
C VAL A 168 49.15 -37.97 -15.20
N GLY A 169 50.06 -38.08 -16.17
CA GLY A 169 50.77 -39.33 -16.50
C GLY A 169 49.91 -40.48 -17.06
N LEU A 170 48.65 -40.23 -17.41
CA LEU A 170 47.73 -41.25 -17.93
C LEU A 170 47.81 -41.35 -19.46
N ASN A 171 48.44 -42.42 -19.96
CA ASN A 171 48.65 -42.70 -21.40
C ASN A 171 47.41 -43.20 -22.17
N ALA A 172 46.20 -43.04 -21.62
CA ALA A 172 44.95 -43.44 -22.28
C ALA A 172 44.04 -42.23 -22.53
N PRO A 173 44.41 -41.31 -23.45
CA PRO A 173 43.65 -40.09 -23.66
C PRO A 173 42.23 -40.37 -24.13
N LYS A 174 41.99 -41.40 -24.95
CA LYS A 174 40.67 -41.61 -25.60
C LYS A 174 39.57 -42.05 -24.63
N THR A 175 39.86 -42.97 -23.69
CA THR A 175 38.86 -43.47 -22.71
C THR A 175 38.66 -42.47 -21.57
N LEU A 176 39.72 -41.77 -21.17
CA LEU A 176 39.62 -40.73 -20.15
C LEU A 176 38.82 -39.53 -20.65
N PHE A 177 39.01 -39.10 -21.91
CA PHE A 177 38.18 -38.06 -22.51
C PHE A 177 36.69 -38.46 -22.58
N ALA A 178 36.38 -39.72 -22.90
CA ALA A 178 35.00 -40.19 -22.92
C ALA A 178 34.37 -40.17 -21.51
N GLY A 179 35.09 -40.67 -20.49
CA GLY A 179 34.62 -40.63 -19.11
C GLY A 179 34.46 -39.20 -18.57
N LEU A 180 35.40 -38.31 -18.88
CA LEU A 180 35.37 -36.91 -18.46
C LEU A 180 34.32 -36.10 -19.22
N ALA A 181 34.03 -36.44 -20.48
CA ALA A 181 32.94 -35.83 -21.24
C ALA A 181 31.57 -36.22 -20.66
N ILE A 182 31.36 -37.49 -20.29
CA ILE A 182 30.10 -37.94 -19.69
C ILE A 182 29.92 -37.32 -18.30
N ALA A 183 30.94 -37.38 -17.44
CA ALA A 183 30.89 -36.78 -16.10
C ALA A 183 30.74 -35.25 -16.17
N GLY A 184 31.47 -34.59 -17.07
CA GLY A 184 31.36 -33.15 -17.31
C GLY A 184 29.99 -32.74 -17.83
N THR A 185 29.38 -33.53 -18.72
CA THR A 185 28.01 -33.28 -19.21
C THR A 185 26.98 -33.43 -18.09
N GLY A 186 27.10 -34.46 -17.25
CA GLY A 186 26.22 -34.64 -16.08
C GLY A 186 26.34 -33.50 -15.07
N MET A 187 27.57 -33.10 -14.74
CA MET A 187 27.83 -31.96 -13.84
C MET A 187 27.34 -30.63 -14.43
N PHE A 188 27.46 -30.45 -15.75
CA PHE A 188 26.94 -29.30 -16.45
C PHE A 188 25.41 -29.26 -16.38
N LEU A 189 24.72 -30.35 -16.75
CA LEU A 189 23.26 -30.45 -16.66
C LEU A 189 22.75 -30.23 -15.23
N PHE A 190 23.47 -30.73 -14.23
CA PHE A 190 23.16 -30.47 -12.82
C PHE A 190 23.31 -28.99 -12.46
N ALA A 191 24.43 -28.37 -12.84
CA ALA A 191 24.64 -26.94 -12.62
C ALA A 191 23.57 -26.10 -13.32
N LEU A 192 23.18 -26.47 -14.55
CA LEU A 192 22.13 -25.81 -15.32
C LEU A 192 20.77 -25.83 -14.62
N SER A 193 20.45 -26.92 -13.90
CA SER A 193 19.22 -27.03 -13.11
C SER A 193 19.21 -26.05 -11.93
N ASP A 194 20.37 -25.81 -11.30
CA ASP A 194 20.48 -24.92 -10.14
C ASP A 194 20.55 -23.42 -10.52
N ILE A 195 20.82 -23.09 -11.79
CA ILE A 195 20.91 -21.70 -12.27
C ILE A 195 19.64 -20.92 -11.98
N ARG A 196 18.46 -21.52 -12.23
CA ARG A 196 17.16 -20.88 -11.99
C ARG A 196 17.08 -20.40 -10.54
N ARG A 197 17.35 -21.30 -9.58
CA ARG A 197 17.22 -21.03 -8.15
C ARG A 197 18.22 -19.99 -7.68
N VAL A 198 19.48 -20.08 -8.11
CA VAL A 198 20.51 -19.11 -7.75
C VAL A 198 20.19 -17.73 -8.30
N LEU A 199 19.76 -17.65 -9.56
CA LEU A 199 19.43 -16.40 -10.21
C LEU A 199 18.17 -15.76 -9.62
N LEU A 200 17.11 -16.54 -9.39
CA LEU A 200 15.90 -16.09 -8.69
C LEU A 200 16.26 -15.49 -7.33
N LYS A 201 17.00 -16.24 -6.50
CA LYS A 201 17.40 -15.80 -5.16
C LYS A 201 18.24 -14.51 -5.20
N LYS A 202 19.22 -14.41 -6.11
CA LYS A 202 20.05 -13.20 -6.26
C LYS A 202 19.22 -11.99 -6.70
N VAL A 203 18.32 -12.16 -7.67
CA VAL A 203 17.43 -11.08 -8.14
C VAL A 203 16.47 -10.64 -7.04
N VAL A 204 15.79 -11.58 -6.39
CA VAL A 204 14.87 -11.30 -5.28
C VAL A 204 15.58 -10.61 -4.12
N GLN A 205 16.76 -11.08 -3.73
CA GLN A 205 17.55 -10.45 -2.67
C GLN A 205 17.93 -9.01 -3.01
N LYS A 206 18.30 -8.73 -4.27
CA LYS A 206 18.56 -7.37 -4.72
C LYS A 206 17.31 -6.49 -4.73
N ILE A 207 16.17 -7.02 -5.18
CA ILE A 207 14.89 -6.29 -5.14
C ILE A 207 14.54 -5.95 -3.69
N ARG A 208 14.71 -6.91 -2.76
CA ARG A 208 14.49 -6.69 -1.33
C ARG A 208 15.39 -5.59 -0.78
N ILE A 209 16.68 -5.64 -1.06
CA ILE A 209 17.63 -4.59 -0.64
C ILE A 209 17.19 -3.24 -1.19
N HIS A 210 16.88 -3.17 -2.49
CA HIS A 210 16.42 -1.94 -3.13
C HIS A 210 15.12 -1.39 -2.54
N LEU A 211 14.13 -2.24 -2.24
CA LEU A 211 12.89 -1.82 -1.59
C LEU A 211 13.13 -1.32 -0.15
N ASN A 212 14.06 -1.96 0.57
CA ASN A 212 14.45 -1.52 1.91
C ASN A 212 15.21 -0.20 1.89
N ASP A 213 16.13 -0.01 0.95
CA ASP A 213 16.89 1.24 0.78
C ASP A 213 15.98 2.42 0.46
N LEU A 214 14.91 2.18 -0.30
CA LEU A 214 13.86 3.17 -0.57
C LEU A 214 12.89 3.39 0.59
N ASN A 215 13.04 2.67 1.70
CA ASN A 215 12.06 2.62 2.80
C ASN A 215 10.64 2.39 2.27
N TYR A 216 10.48 1.46 1.31
CA TYR A 216 9.25 1.24 0.54
C TYR A 216 8.00 1.14 1.43
N THR A 217 8.07 0.36 2.51
CA THR A 217 6.96 0.18 3.46
C THR A 217 6.60 1.50 4.14
N SER A 218 7.58 2.17 4.75
CA SER A 218 7.35 3.42 5.48
C SER A 218 6.84 4.52 4.55
N PHE A 219 7.48 4.70 3.40
CA PHE A 219 7.13 5.73 2.41
C PHE A 219 5.69 5.58 1.90
N ASN A 220 5.29 4.36 1.50
CA ASN A 220 3.93 4.15 1.00
C ASN A 220 2.90 4.20 2.14
N SER A 221 3.21 3.68 3.34
CA SER A 221 2.32 3.78 4.49
C SER A 221 2.07 5.24 4.89
N GLU A 222 3.12 6.08 4.90
CA GLU A 222 3.01 7.50 5.25
C GLU A 222 2.24 8.27 4.16
N LYS A 223 2.49 7.95 2.88
CA LYS A 223 1.73 8.55 1.78
C LYS A 223 0.23 8.26 1.91
N ILE A 224 -0.14 6.99 2.09
CA ILE A 224 -1.56 6.61 2.22
C ILE A 224 -2.15 7.23 3.49
N LEU A 225 -1.44 7.17 4.61
CA LEU A 225 -1.89 7.76 5.88
C LEU A 225 -2.15 9.27 5.75
N LYS A 226 -1.26 10.02 5.10
CA LYS A 226 -1.41 11.46 4.89
C LYS A 226 -2.66 11.79 4.09
N VAL A 227 -2.96 10.98 3.08
CA VAL A 227 -4.18 11.11 2.26
C VAL A 227 -5.41 10.79 3.09
N THR A 228 -5.42 9.65 3.79
CA THR A 228 -6.51 9.23 4.67
C THR A 228 -6.82 10.31 5.70
N ARG A 229 -5.79 10.80 6.40
CA ARG A 229 -5.92 11.88 7.39
C ARG A 229 -6.50 13.13 6.77
N ARG A 230 -5.96 13.59 5.63
CA ARG A 230 -6.49 14.76 4.92
C ARG A 230 -7.96 14.60 4.56
N SER A 231 -8.36 13.42 4.08
CA SER A 231 -9.74 13.13 3.70
C SER A 231 -10.67 13.16 4.91
N LEU A 232 -10.31 12.47 5.99
CA LEU A 232 -11.07 12.46 7.25
C LEU A 232 -11.16 13.85 7.88
N THR A 233 -10.07 14.63 7.92
CA THR A 233 -10.09 16.00 8.44
C THR A 233 -10.98 16.92 7.61
N SER A 234 -11.03 16.73 6.28
CA SER A 234 -11.96 17.48 5.43
C SER A 234 -13.42 17.15 5.77
N CYS A 235 -13.74 15.86 5.92
CA CYS A 235 -15.07 15.42 6.32
C CYS A 235 -15.47 15.94 7.70
N LEU A 236 -14.53 15.96 8.65
CA LEU A 236 -14.73 16.54 9.97
C LEU A 236 -15.04 18.03 9.90
N TYR A 237 -14.30 18.78 9.09
CA TYR A 237 -14.53 20.22 8.93
C TYR A 237 -15.92 20.51 8.37
N ASP A 238 -16.34 19.76 7.35
CA ASP A 238 -17.68 19.88 6.77
C ASP A 238 -18.75 19.49 7.78
N PHE A 239 -18.51 18.42 8.54
CA PHE A 239 -19.38 17.99 9.62
C PHE A 239 -19.55 19.10 10.67
N ASN A 240 -18.46 19.65 11.19
CA ASN A 240 -18.47 20.72 12.19
C ASN A 240 -19.24 21.94 11.71
N THR A 241 -19.05 22.33 10.44
CA THR A 241 -19.75 23.46 9.84
C THR A 241 -21.26 23.22 9.76
N LYS A 242 -21.68 22.02 9.34
CA LYS A 242 -23.11 21.67 9.26
C LYS A 242 -23.72 21.54 10.66
N PHE A 243 -22.98 20.97 11.61
CA PHE A 243 -23.40 20.80 13.00
C PHE A 243 -23.60 22.16 13.70
N ASP A 244 -22.65 23.08 13.56
CA ASP A 244 -22.76 24.45 14.08
C ASP A 244 -23.99 25.19 13.54
N ARG A 245 -24.31 24.97 12.26
CA ARG A 245 -25.52 25.53 11.64
C ARG A 245 -26.79 24.95 12.26
N ALA A 246 -26.86 23.62 12.41
CA ALA A 246 -28.00 22.94 13.03
C ALA A 246 -28.21 23.41 14.49
N LEU A 247 -27.12 23.56 15.25
CA LEU A 247 -27.18 24.09 16.61
C LEU A 247 -27.75 25.51 16.67
N LYS A 248 -27.29 26.42 15.81
CA LYS A 248 -27.80 27.81 15.75
C LYS A 248 -29.29 27.85 15.43
N ILE A 249 -29.75 27.01 14.49
CA ILE A 249 -31.15 26.88 14.14
C ILE A 249 -31.97 26.38 15.34
N ASN A 250 -31.48 25.36 16.05
CA ASN A 250 -32.15 24.83 17.23
C ASN A 250 -32.22 25.85 18.38
N GLN A 251 -31.14 26.58 18.66
CA GLN A 251 -31.15 27.66 19.65
C GLN A 251 -32.13 28.76 19.30
N PHE A 252 -32.17 29.19 18.03
CA PHE A 252 -33.13 30.17 17.55
C PHE A 252 -34.58 29.67 17.70
N ASN A 253 -34.83 28.40 17.37
CA ASN A 253 -36.14 27.78 17.53
C ASN A 253 -36.58 27.69 19.00
N LEU A 254 -35.65 27.40 19.91
CA LEU A 254 -35.92 27.39 21.35
C LEU A 254 -36.28 28.79 21.86
N ALA A 255 -35.50 29.81 21.51
CA ALA A 255 -35.80 31.20 21.87
C ALA A 255 -37.17 31.64 21.34
N LYS A 256 -37.51 31.30 20.09
CA LYS A 256 -38.82 31.57 19.50
C LYS A 256 -39.96 30.81 20.20
N ARG A 257 -39.72 29.58 20.67
CA ARG A 257 -40.68 28.81 21.46
C ARG A 257 -40.90 29.45 22.83
N GLU A 258 -39.86 29.94 23.48
CA GLU A 258 -39.96 30.67 24.75
C GLU A 258 -40.71 32.00 24.59
N GLU A 259 -40.41 32.77 23.55
CA GLU A 259 -41.13 34.00 23.22
C GLU A 259 -42.63 33.73 23.02
N LYS A 260 -42.98 32.70 22.24
CA LYS A 260 -44.37 32.27 22.07
C LYS A 260 -45.03 31.86 23.39
N LYS A 261 -44.32 31.10 24.25
CA LYS A 261 -44.83 30.73 25.58
C LYS A 261 -45.09 31.96 26.45
N ASN A 262 -44.19 32.93 26.42
CA ASN A 262 -44.32 34.18 27.16
C ASN A 262 -45.50 35.03 26.65
N LEU A 263 -45.68 35.11 25.32
CA LEU A 263 -46.83 35.78 24.73
C LEU A 263 -48.17 35.12 25.11
N VAL A 264 -48.23 33.79 25.13
CA VAL A 264 -49.42 33.05 25.59
C VAL A 264 -49.71 33.35 27.05
N LYS A 265 -48.71 33.28 27.93
CA LYS A 265 -48.85 33.63 29.36
C LYS A 265 -49.33 35.07 29.56
N SER A 266 -48.76 36.03 28.83
CA SER A 266 -49.18 37.43 28.90
C SER A 266 -50.63 37.62 28.47
N ARG A 267 -51.09 36.89 27.44
CA ARG A 267 -52.50 36.89 27.02
C ARG A 267 -53.41 36.29 28.08
N GLU A 268 -53.03 35.16 28.69
CA GLU A 268 -53.79 34.55 29.79
C GLU A 268 -53.95 35.50 30.98
N ILE A 269 -52.88 36.20 31.36
CA ILE A 269 -52.92 37.22 32.44
C ILE A 269 -53.85 38.37 32.05
N PHE A 270 -53.77 38.86 30.81
CA PHE A 270 -54.63 39.93 30.32
C PHE A 270 -56.12 39.54 30.37
N PHE A 271 -56.49 38.35 29.90
CA PHE A 271 -57.88 37.89 29.92
C PHE A 271 -58.41 37.67 31.35
N LYS A 272 -57.61 37.12 32.25
CA LYS A 272 -57.99 37.01 33.68
C LYS A 272 -58.24 38.38 34.33
N ASN A 273 -57.44 39.37 34.00
CA ASN A 273 -57.62 40.74 34.53
C ASN A 273 -58.91 41.39 33.99
N LEU A 274 -59.27 41.12 32.73
CA LEU A 274 -60.55 41.57 32.17
C LEU A 274 -61.74 40.92 32.87
N GLU A 275 -61.71 39.61 33.08
CA GLU A 275 -62.77 38.85 33.76
C GLU A 275 -63.02 39.37 35.19
N ASN A 276 -61.94 39.58 35.96
CA ASN A 276 -62.03 40.16 37.30
C ASN A 276 -62.60 41.59 37.29
N SER A 277 -62.30 42.37 36.25
CA SER A 277 -62.81 43.74 36.12
C SER A 277 -64.30 43.76 35.80
N SER A 278 -64.81 42.82 34.99
CA SER A 278 -66.25 42.71 34.73
C SER A 278 -67.06 42.32 35.97
N ILE A 279 -66.56 41.39 36.80
CA ILE A 279 -67.24 40.97 38.03
C ILE A 279 -67.38 42.13 39.04
N ASN A 280 -66.42 43.06 39.05
CA ASN A 280 -66.47 44.24 39.92
C ASN A 280 -67.42 45.35 39.41
N LEU A 281 -67.87 45.32 38.15
CA LEU A 281 -68.80 46.31 37.60
C LEU A 281 -70.28 45.92 37.81
N ASP A 282 -70.55 44.64 38.06
CA ASP A 282 -71.91 44.11 38.26
C ASP A 282 -72.35 44.10 39.75
N ASN A 283 -71.47 44.51 40.68
CA ASN A 283 -71.77 44.69 42.11
C ASN A 283 -71.87 46.18 42.47
#